data_AF-A0ABD4VMX8-F1
#
_entry.id   AF-A0ABD4VMX8-F1
#
_cell.length_a   1.000
_cell.length_b   1.000
_cell.length_c   1.000
_cell.angle_alpha   90.00
_cell.angle_beta   90.00
_cell.angle_gamma   90.00
#
_symmetry.space_group_name_H-M   'P 1'
#
loop_
_entity.id
_entity.type
_entity.pdbx_description
1 polymer ?
#
loop_
_entity_poly.entity_id
_entity_poly.type
_entity_poly.pdbx_seq_one_letter_code
_entity_poly.pdbx_strand_id
1 'polypeptide(L)'
;MKKRTEIIIATIASIVALVSLGGCTLTQKESNKENQKVAYSKKAIKDDKEAIKQKQLAYLKKHEQEIIDLVKAQSPKVESVQIDWEETQWSDGGLTNPEYYINVFGRINNIEESGWGVDIPINDDDESVNLEEMIIGNYISIGGEPID
;
A
#
# COMPACT_ATOMS: atom_id res chain seq x y z
N MET A 1 56.94 37.03 -19.88
CA MET A 1 56.87 37.09 -21.35
C MET A 1 55.75 36.15 -21.82
N LYS A 2 54.87 36.66 -22.72
CA LYS A 2 54.00 36.00 -23.73
C LYS A 2 53.61 34.52 -23.50
N LYS A 3 52.34 34.17 -23.19
CA LYS A 3 51.18 33.90 -24.08
C LYS A 3 51.43 32.94 -25.27
N ARG A 4 50.39 32.11 -25.54
CA ARG A 4 50.01 31.42 -26.82
C ARG A 4 50.84 30.15 -27.08
N THR A 5 50.32 28.99 -27.48
CA THR A 5 49.29 28.67 -28.49
C THR A 5 49.05 27.14 -28.30
N GLU A 6 47.89 26.63 -27.90
CA GLU A 6 46.77 26.26 -28.77
C GLU A 6 47.20 25.63 -30.13
N ILE A 7 46.74 24.40 -30.35
CA ILE A 7 46.41 23.75 -31.64
C ILE A 7 47.54 23.11 -32.50
N ILE A 8 47.19 21.92 -33.03
CA ILE A 8 47.69 21.24 -34.26
C ILE A 8 49.03 20.51 -34.03
N ILE A 9 49.08 19.18 -33.99
CA ILE A 9 49.01 18.30 -35.16
C ILE A 9 48.33 16.98 -34.78
N ALA A 10 47.17 16.76 -35.40
CA ALA A 10 46.61 15.44 -35.60
C ALA A 10 47.43 14.66 -36.64
N THR A 11 47.36 13.33 -36.54
CA THR A 11 47.53 12.35 -37.63
C THR A 11 48.96 11.84 -37.86
N ILE A 12 49.15 10.53 -37.59
CA ILE A 12 49.74 9.47 -38.44
C ILE A 12 49.54 8.17 -37.61
N ALA A 13 48.44 7.44 -37.78
CA ALA A 13 48.29 6.34 -38.74
C ALA A 13 49.40 5.28 -38.64
N SER A 14 49.12 4.14 -37.98
CA SER A 14 49.21 2.81 -38.62
C SER A 14 48.81 1.67 -37.69
N ILE A 15 47.92 0.86 -38.24
CA ILE A 15 47.39 -0.42 -37.79
C ILE A 15 48.52 -1.45 -37.66
N VAL A 16 48.54 -2.21 -36.55
CA VAL A 16 48.93 -3.63 -36.60
C VAL A 16 47.93 -4.42 -35.78
N ALA A 17 47.07 -5.14 -36.49
CA ALA A 17 46.25 -6.20 -35.95
C ALA A 17 47.15 -7.37 -35.54
N LEU A 18 47.01 -7.82 -34.29
CA LEU A 18 47.36 -9.18 -33.92
C LEU A 18 46.11 -9.85 -33.35
N VAL A 19 45.45 -10.58 -34.24
CA VAL A 19 44.52 -11.65 -33.88
C VAL A 19 45.33 -12.74 -33.21
N SER A 20 45.15 -12.93 -31.91
CA SER A 20 45.45 -14.18 -31.24
C SER A 20 44.15 -14.72 -30.64
N LEU A 21 43.57 -15.64 -31.40
CA LEU A 21 42.64 -16.66 -30.94
C LEU A 21 43.29 -17.45 -29.80
N GLY A 22 42.57 -17.63 -28.71
CA GLY A 22 42.98 -18.48 -27.58
C GLY A 22 42.04 -18.29 -26.41
N GLY A 23 40.87 -18.90 -26.50
CA GLY A 23 39.74 -18.67 -25.60
C GLY A 23 40.01 -19.03 -24.14
N CYS A 24 39.32 -18.29 -23.27
CA CYS A 24 38.84 -18.75 -21.98
C CYS A 24 37.53 -18.00 -21.69
N THR A 25 36.40 -18.62 -22.02
CA THR A 25 35.09 -18.18 -21.53
C THR A 25 34.95 -18.62 -20.08
N LEU A 26 35.16 -17.70 -19.15
CA LEU A 26 34.60 -17.78 -17.81
C LEU A 26 34.07 -16.38 -17.45
N THR A 27 32.85 -16.10 -17.90
CA THR A 27 32.02 -15.07 -17.32
C THR A 27 31.60 -15.53 -15.92
N GLN A 28 32.32 -15.08 -14.90
CA GLN A 28 31.87 -15.17 -13.51
C GLN A 28 30.73 -14.15 -13.34
N LYS A 29 29.50 -14.62 -13.58
CA LYS A 29 28.27 -13.88 -13.27
C LYS A 29 27.93 -14.10 -11.80
N GLU A 30 28.71 -13.51 -10.91
CA GLU A 30 28.40 -13.42 -9.48
C GLU A 30 27.75 -12.08 -9.17
N SER A 31 26.43 -12.00 -9.40
CA SER A 31 25.55 -10.98 -8.80
C SER A 31 24.09 -11.30 -9.08
N ASN A 32 23.60 -12.51 -8.74
CA ASN A 32 22.17 -12.79 -8.94
C ASN A 32 21.49 -13.82 -8.04
N LYS A 33 22.16 -14.51 -7.10
CA LYS A 33 21.44 -15.47 -6.22
C LYS A 33 20.84 -14.83 -4.97
N GLU A 34 21.53 -13.87 -4.35
CA GLU A 34 21.07 -13.23 -3.12
C GLU A 34 19.99 -12.17 -3.39
N ASN A 35 20.22 -11.27 -4.35
CA ASN A 35 19.22 -10.27 -4.75
C ASN A 35 17.95 -10.89 -5.33
N GLN A 36 18.08 -12.02 -6.04
CA GLN A 36 16.92 -12.71 -6.61
C GLN A 36 16.15 -13.48 -5.53
N LYS A 37 16.82 -14.13 -4.56
CA LYS A 37 16.17 -14.74 -3.40
C LYS A 37 15.47 -13.70 -2.52
N VAL A 38 16.10 -12.56 -2.25
CA VAL A 38 15.51 -11.44 -1.48
C VAL A 38 14.33 -10.82 -2.22
N ALA A 39 14.41 -10.65 -3.55
CA ALA A 39 13.29 -10.17 -4.35
C ALA A 39 12.12 -11.16 -4.38
N TYR A 40 12.38 -12.46 -4.53
CA TYR A 40 11.34 -13.50 -4.45
C TYR A 40 10.70 -13.58 -3.07
N SER A 41 11.48 -13.50 -1.98
CA SER A 41 10.94 -13.49 -0.62
C SER A 41 10.11 -12.23 -0.34
N LYS A 42 10.57 -11.04 -0.75
CA LYS A 42 9.78 -9.80 -0.64
C LYS A 42 8.50 -9.85 -1.48
N LYS A 43 8.55 -10.45 -2.67
CA LYS A 43 7.38 -10.65 -3.53
C LYS A 43 6.40 -11.65 -2.92
N ALA A 44 6.87 -12.79 -2.41
CA ALA A 44 6.03 -13.79 -1.76
C ALA A 44 5.33 -13.21 -0.51
N ILE A 45 6.06 -12.49 0.35
CA ILE A 45 5.48 -11.82 1.52
C ILE A 45 4.44 -10.76 1.11
N LYS A 46 4.70 -10.00 0.03
CA LYS A 46 3.73 -9.03 -0.51
C LYS A 46 2.48 -9.72 -1.04
N ASP A 47 2.65 -10.82 -1.77
CA ASP A 47 1.56 -11.61 -2.34
C ASP A 47 0.69 -12.23 -1.20
N ASP A 48 1.31 -12.68 -0.11
CA ASP A 48 0.60 -13.19 1.08
C ASP A 48 -0.20 -12.10 1.80
N LYS A 49 0.41 -10.92 2.03
CA LYS A 49 -0.29 -9.77 2.66
C LYS A 49 -1.48 -9.30 1.85
N GLU A 50 -1.36 -9.25 0.52
CA GLU A 50 -2.48 -8.88 -0.35
C GLU A 50 -3.60 -9.93 -0.25
N ALA A 51 -3.27 -11.22 -0.24
CA ALA A 51 -4.26 -12.28 -0.08
C ALA A 51 -5.00 -12.20 1.26
N ILE A 52 -4.31 -11.83 2.35
CA ILE A 52 -4.92 -11.60 3.67
C ILE A 52 -5.91 -10.42 3.61
N LYS A 53 -5.49 -9.27 3.07
CA LYS A 53 -6.37 -8.10 2.90
C LYS A 53 -7.61 -8.40 2.09
N GLN A 54 -7.49 -9.17 1.01
CA GLN A 54 -8.65 -9.58 0.21
C GLN A 54 -9.61 -10.47 0.99
N LYS A 55 -9.11 -11.39 1.83
CA LYS A 55 -9.96 -12.21 2.72
C LYS A 55 -10.68 -11.35 3.76
N GLN A 56 -9.97 -10.41 4.38
CA GLN A 56 -10.54 -9.48 5.35
C GLN A 56 -11.62 -8.61 4.71
N LEU A 57 -11.36 -8.02 3.54
CA LEU A 57 -12.35 -7.22 2.81
C LEU A 57 -13.58 -8.05 2.41
N ALA A 58 -13.39 -9.30 1.97
CA ALA A 58 -14.50 -10.20 1.67
C ALA A 58 -15.33 -10.54 2.92
N TYR A 59 -14.68 -10.69 4.08
CA TYR A 59 -15.36 -10.87 5.36
C TYR A 59 -16.18 -9.62 5.72
N LEU A 60 -15.60 -8.42 5.65
CA LEU A 60 -16.32 -7.17 5.90
C LEU A 60 -17.54 -7.00 4.99
N LYS A 61 -17.41 -7.26 3.69
CA LYS A 61 -18.53 -7.21 2.74
C LYS A 61 -19.63 -8.21 3.06
N LYS A 62 -19.28 -9.39 3.56
CA LYS A 62 -20.27 -10.38 4.01
C LYS A 62 -21.02 -9.92 5.26
N HIS A 63 -20.36 -9.13 6.10
CA HIS A 63 -20.87 -8.60 7.37
C HIS A 63 -21.23 -7.10 7.28
N GLU A 64 -21.55 -6.62 6.07
CA GLU A 64 -21.85 -5.21 5.77
C GLU A 64 -22.94 -4.63 6.69
N GLN A 65 -23.95 -5.43 7.02
CA GLN A 65 -25.06 -4.98 7.85
C GLN A 65 -24.64 -4.60 9.28
N GLU A 66 -23.62 -5.26 9.86
CA GLU A 66 -23.13 -4.94 11.20
C GLU A 66 -22.49 -3.55 11.25
N ILE A 67 -21.75 -3.20 10.19
CA ILE A 67 -21.15 -1.86 10.03
C ILE A 67 -22.25 -0.81 9.83
N ILE A 68 -23.24 -1.10 8.98
CA ILE A 68 -24.39 -0.21 8.75
C ILE A 68 -25.15 0.06 10.04
N ASP A 69 -25.43 -0.98 10.83
CA ASP A 69 -26.19 -0.87 12.07
C ASP A 69 -25.45 -0.03 13.11
N LEU A 70 -24.12 -0.20 13.22
CA LEU A 70 -23.28 0.64 14.09
C LEU A 70 -23.37 2.12 13.70
N VAL A 71 -23.24 2.45 12.42
CA VAL A 71 -23.30 3.84 11.92
C VAL A 71 -24.69 4.44 12.13
N LYS A 72 -25.76 3.68 11.85
CA LYS A 72 -27.15 4.11 12.11
C LYS A 72 -27.44 4.36 13.58
N ALA A 73 -26.84 3.58 14.48
CA ALA A 73 -27.03 3.74 15.91
C ALA A 73 -26.47 5.07 16.46
N GLN A 74 -25.57 5.74 15.72
CA GLN A 74 -24.94 6.98 16.21
C GLN A 74 -25.89 8.17 16.23
N SER A 75 -26.86 8.25 15.32
CA SER A 75 -27.84 9.34 15.30
C SER A 75 -29.13 8.92 14.59
N PRO A 76 -30.31 9.30 15.11
CA PRO A 76 -31.59 9.07 14.43
C PRO A 76 -31.70 9.84 13.11
N LYS A 77 -30.81 10.79 12.82
CA LYS A 77 -30.74 11.49 11.54
C LYS A 77 -30.15 10.63 10.42
N VAL A 78 -29.56 9.47 10.73
CA VAL A 78 -29.00 8.53 9.75
C VAL A 78 -30.10 7.57 9.28
N GLU A 79 -30.70 7.86 8.12
CA GLU A 79 -31.77 7.07 7.51
C GLU A 79 -31.21 5.95 6.62
N SER A 80 -30.13 6.23 5.89
CA SER A 80 -29.40 5.26 5.06
C SER A 80 -27.89 5.43 5.19
N VAL A 81 -27.16 4.34 4.97
CA VAL A 81 -25.70 4.29 5.02
C VAL A 81 -25.23 3.69 3.70
N GLN A 82 -24.22 4.31 3.09
CA GLN A 82 -23.54 3.83 1.89
C GLN A 82 -22.07 3.59 2.26
N ILE A 83 -21.53 2.41 1.95
CA ILE A 83 -20.12 2.09 2.20
C ILE A 83 -19.32 2.28 0.90
N ASP A 84 -18.25 3.07 0.98
CA ASP A 84 -17.33 3.30 -0.13
C ASP A 84 -16.16 2.30 -0.03
N TRP A 85 -16.42 1.04 -0.39
CA TRP A 85 -15.46 -0.08 -0.26
C TRP A 85 -14.11 0.16 -0.94
N GLU A 86 -14.07 1.00 -1.99
CA GLU A 86 -12.83 1.35 -2.70
C GLU A 86 -11.89 2.22 -1.85
N GLU A 87 -12.43 2.93 -0.87
CA GLU A 87 -11.70 3.79 0.07
C GLU A 87 -11.24 3.04 1.33
N THR A 88 -11.45 1.72 1.40
CA THR A 88 -11.04 0.91 2.56
C THR A 88 -9.52 0.90 2.71
N GLN A 89 -9.04 1.20 3.92
CA GLN A 89 -7.61 1.29 4.22
C GLN A 89 -7.21 0.31 5.33
N TRP A 90 -5.96 -0.13 5.30
CA TRP A 90 -5.35 -0.94 6.36
C TRP A 90 -4.25 -0.10 7.00
N SER A 91 -4.42 0.21 8.29
CA SER A 91 -3.50 1.04 9.04
C SER A 91 -2.85 0.27 10.18
N ASP A 92 -1.61 0.67 10.46
CA ASP A 92 -0.94 0.42 11.74
C ASP A 92 -1.50 1.44 12.76
N GLY A 93 -1.93 0.97 13.92
CA GLY A 93 -2.40 1.76 15.06
C GLY A 93 -1.26 2.42 15.85
N GLY A 94 -0.01 2.07 15.55
CA GLY A 94 1.18 2.64 16.14
C GLY A 94 1.41 2.12 17.56
N LEU A 95 1.07 2.94 18.56
CA LEU A 95 1.23 2.59 19.99
C LEU A 95 -0.12 2.22 20.66
N THR A 96 -1.19 2.09 19.88
CA THR A 96 -2.50 1.68 20.37
C THR A 96 -2.61 0.16 20.43
N ASN A 97 -3.45 -0.34 21.33
CA ASN A 97 -3.94 -1.70 21.27
C ASN A 97 -5.42 -1.64 20.90
N PRO A 98 -5.87 -2.34 19.84
CA PRO A 98 -5.10 -3.19 18.91
C PRO A 98 -4.08 -2.43 18.04
N GLU A 99 -3.05 -3.14 17.58
CA GLU A 99 -1.95 -2.58 16.77
C GLU A 99 -2.35 -2.38 15.30
N TYR A 100 -3.43 -3.00 14.82
CA TYR A 100 -3.83 -2.95 13.41
C TYR A 100 -5.34 -2.76 13.22
N TYR A 101 -5.70 -1.91 12.25
CA TYR A 101 -7.08 -1.59 11.92
C TYR A 101 -7.35 -1.66 10.42
N ILE A 102 -8.61 -1.93 10.11
CA ILE A 102 -9.22 -1.66 8.81
C ILE A 102 -10.12 -0.43 8.96
N ASN A 103 -9.82 0.64 8.25
CA ASN A 103 -10.65 1.84 8.23
C ASN A 103 -11.64 1.72 7.07
N VAL A 104 -12.93 1.79 7.38
CA VAL A 104 -14.03 1.74 6.41
C VAL A 104 -14.74 3.09 6.44
N PHE A 105 -14.98 3.64 5.25
CA PHE A 105 -15.59 4.95 5.08
C PHE A 105 -16.86 4.86 4.26
N GLY A 106 -17.66 5.92 4.32
CA GLY A 106 -18.84 6.02 3.50
C GLY A 106 -19.61 7.31 3.68
N ARG A 107 -20.83 7.29 3.13
CA ARG A 107 -21.80 8.39 3.16
C ARG A 107 -23.07 7.98 3.89
N ILE A 108 -23.90 8.97 4.19
CA ILE A 108 -25.25 8.77 4.73
C ILE A 108 -26.28 9.45 3.84
N ASN A 109 -27.53 8.97 3.90
CA ASN A 109 -28.72 9.62 3.34
C ASN A 109 -28.63 9.98 1.85
N ASN A 110 -27.71 9.36 1.10
CA ASN A 110 -27.40 9.71 -0.29
C ASN A 110 -26.92 11.17 -0.44
N ILE A 111 -26.30 11.74 0.60
CA ILE A 111 -25.75 13.09 0.60
C ILE A 111 -24.27 12.99 0.20
N GLU A 112 -23.90 13.63 -0.91
CA GLU A 112 -22.53 13.60 -1.44
C GLU A 112 -21.51 14.19 -0.46
N GLU A 113 -21.85 15.32 0.15
CA GLU A 113 -21.02 16.04 1.13
C GLU A 113 -21.12 15.44 2.56
N SER A 114 -21.54 14.19 2.70
CA SER A 114 -21.58 13.53 4.01
C SER A 114 -20.40 12.57 4.19
N GLY A 115 -20.08 12.24 5.44
CA GLY A 115 -18.97 11.34 5.71
C GLY A 115 -19.07 10.66 7.08
N TRP A 116 -18.57 9.44 7.14
CA TRP A 116 -18.31 8.70 8.38
C TRP A 116 -17.11 7.78 8.20
N GLY A 117 -16.50 7.36 9.31
CA GLY A 117 -15.43 6.39 9.33
C GLY A 117 -15.56 5.45 10.52
N VAL A 118 -15.38 4.15 10.27
CA VAL A 118 -15.32 3.10 11.30
C VAL A 118 -13.93 2.47 11.26
N ASP A 119 -13.33 2.35 12.43
CA ASP A 119 -12.09 1.63 12.66
C ASP A 119 -12.44 0.22 13.15
N ILE A 120 -11.99 -0.79 12.41
CA ILE A 120 -12.29 -2.20 12.66
C ILE A 120 -10.99 -2.90 13.05
N PRO A 121 -10.85 -3.32 14.32
CA PRO A 121 -9.70 -4.08 14.79
C PRO A 121 -9.39 -5.35 13.99
N ILE A 122 -8.09 -5.63 13.88
CA ILE A 122 -7.55 -6.92 13.46
C ILE A 122 -6.91 -7.58 14.67
N ASN A 123 -7.20 -8.86 14.89
CA ASN A 123 -6.58 -9.65 15.94
C ASN A 123 -5.12 -9.97 15.58
N ASP A 124 -4.20 -9.68 16.50
CA ASP A 124 -2.76 -9.86 16.27
C ASP A 124 -2.36 -11.34 16.09
N ASP A 125 -3.11 -12.26 16.69
CA ASP A 125 -2.78 -13.69 16.72
C ASP A 125 -2.99 -14.40 15.38
N ASP A 126 -4.06 -14.06 14.65
CA ASP A 126 -4.50 -14.78 13.45
C ASP A 126 -4.92 -13.88 12.28
N GLU A 127 -4.71 -12.57 12.41
CA GLU A 127 -5.07 -11.54 11.42
C GLU A 127 -6.58 -11.52 11.09
N SER A 128 -7.42 -12.12 11.93
CA SER A 128 -8.87 -12.10 11.76
C SER A 128 -9.46 -10.73 12.13
N VAL A 129 -10.58 -10.39 11.49
CA VAL A 129 -11.31 -9.15 11.76
C VAL A 129 -12.16 -9.32 13.01
N ASN A 130 -12.11 -8.35 13.92
CA ASN A 130 -12.96 -8.31 15.11
C ASN A 130 -14.05 -7.24 14.95
N LEU A 131 -15.27 -7.67 14.65
CA LEU A 131 -16.44 -6.80 14.48
C LEU A 131 -17.06 -6.35 15.81
N GLU A 132 -16.77 -7.05 16.90
CA GLU A 132 -17.33 -6.71 18.22
C GLU A 132 -16.70 -5.44 18.80
N GLU A 133 -15.47 -5.14 18.39
CA GLU A 133 -14.68 -3.99 18.85
C GLU A 133 -14.61 -2.85 17.82
N MET A 134 -15.57 -2.78 16.90
CA MET A 134 -15.66 -1.66 15.96
C MET A 134 -15.86 -0.33 16.69
N ILE A 135 -15.14 0.70 16.24
CA ILE A 135 -15.19 2.05 16.82
C ILE A 135 -15.49 3.06 15.73
N ILE A 136 -16.32 4.05 16.02
CA ILE A 136 -16.49 5.21 15.15
C ILE A 136 -15.22 6.05 15.22
N GLY A 137 -14.41 6.01 14.16
CA GLY A 137 -13.10 6.67 14.10
C GLY A 137 -13.20 8.19 13.98
N ASN A 138 -14.26 8.69 13.32
CA ASN A 138 -14.56 10.11 13.20
C ASN A 138 -16.06 10.37 13.38
N TYR A 139 -16.42 11.59 13.77
CA TYR A 139 -17.82 12.01 13.81
C TYR A 139 -18.49 11.86 12.45
N ILE A 140 -19.78 11.50 12.46
CA ILE A 140 -20.61 11.53 11.25
C ILE A 140 -20.87 12.99 10.91
N SER A 141 -20.72 13.37 9.64
CA SER A 141 -20.79 14.76 9.22
C SER A 141 -21.61 14.96 7.94
N ILE A 142 -22.11 16.19 7.77
CA ILE A 142 -22.69 16.71 6.53
C ILE A 142 -22.08 18.10 6.28
N GLY A 143 -21.48 18.30 5.11
CA GLY A 143 -20.76 19.53 4.75
C GLY A 143 -19.53 19.79 5.63
N GLY A 144 -18.96 18.75 6.23
CA GLY A 144 -17.87 18.85 7.21
C GLY A 144 -18.31 19.20 8.62
N GLU A 145 -19.60 19.45 8.86
CA GLU A 145 -20.14 19.74 10.19
C GLU A 145 -20.64 18.45 10.85
N PRO A 146 -20.27 18.16 12.12
CA PRO A 146 -20.80 17.03 12.86
C PRO A 146 -22.32 17.07 12.98
N ILE A 147 -22.95 15.90 12.90
CA ILE A 147 -24.38 15.76 13.18
C ILE A 147 -24.61 15.18 14.57
N ASP A 148 -25.53 15.78 15.33
CA ASP A 148 -26.03 15.21 16.59
C ASP A 148 -26.98 14.03 16.36
#